data_AF-A0A8H9CM32-F1
#
_entry.id   AF-A0A8H9CM32-F1
#
_cell.length_a   1.000
_cell.length_b   1.000
_cell.length_c   1.000
_cell.angle_alpha   90.00
_cell.angle_beta   90.00
_cell.angle_gamma   90.00
#
_symmetry.space_group_name_H-M   'P 1'
#
loop_
_entity.id
_entity.type
_entity.pdbx_description
1 polymer ?
#
loop_
_entity_poly.entity_id
_entity_poly.type
_entity_poly.pdbx_seq_one_letter_code
_entity_poly.pdbx_strand_id
1 'polypeptide(L)'
;MEFDIWTQSLLSAMSTLWSKLAGFIPNLLGALVVVLLGFIVAKLLDTLFSKLLAKLGLDRLMAGAGLTKLLARGGIQAAVSTLVGKVVYWFVLLVFLVSAAESLGLQRVSATLDLFALYLPKVFGAAMVLLAGVLLAQLAGRLVRGAADGVGLEYGGSLGRLAQGLVIIISISVAIGQLEVKTDLLNLVIAIVLSAVALALALALGLGSREVVGQIIAGIYLRELYEVGQRIRVGDVEGVIEEIGTVKTILHTGDGELVTLCNRLLLSRRVVSR
;
A
#
# COMPACT_ATOMS: atom_id res chain seq x y z
N MET A 1 -42.48 -11.68 -66.56
CA MET A 1 -42.86 -11.81 -65.13
C MET A 1 -41.66 -11.76 -64.19
N GLU A 2 -40.43 -12.13 -64.59
CA GLU A 2 -39.26 -12.05 -63.68
C GLU A 2 -38.77 -10.63 -63.36
N PHE A 3 -38.95 -9.66 -64.27
CA PHE A 3 -38.54 -8.27 -64.03
C PHE A 3 -39.28 -7.59 -62.86
N ASP A 4 -40.49 -8.03 -62.54
CA ASP A 4 -41.34 -7.45 -61.49
C ASP A 4 -40.85 -7.84 -60.07
N ILE A 5 -40.28 -9.05 -59.94
CA ILE A 5 -39.76 -9.59 -58.66
C ILE A 5 -38.50 -8.81 -58.22
N TRP A 6 -37.62 -8.49 -59.16
CA TRP A 6 -36.42 -7.70 -58.90
C TRP A 6 -36.75 -6.26 -58.53
N THR A 7 -37.72 -5.64 -59.22
CA THR A 7 -38.17 -4.28 -58.90
C THR A 7 -38.86 -4.20 -57.53
N GLN A 8 -39.68 -5.19 -57.17
CA GLN A 8 -40.30 -5.26 -55.85
C GLN A 8 -39.28 -5.50 -54.73
N SER A 9 -38.26 -6.32 -54.99
CA SER A 9 -37.15 -6.55 -54.04
C SER A 9 -36.31 -5.28 -53.85
N LEU A 10 -36.06 -4.52 -54.91
CA LEU A 10 -35.32 -3.26 -54.84
C LEU A 10 -36.13 -2.16 -54.13
N LEU A 11 -37.43 -2.05 -54.43
CA LEU A 11 -38.32 -1.08 -53.79
C LEU A 11 -38.52 -1.37 -52.31
N SER A 12 -38.65 -2.64 -51.93
CA SER A 12 -38.74 -3.05 -50.52
C SER A 12 -37.44 -2.85 -49.77
N ALA A 13 -36.28 -3.12 -50.39
CA ALA A 13 -34.98 -2.79 -49.82
C ALA A 13 -34.82 -1.28 -49.62
N MET A 14 -35.19 -0.47 -50.62
CA MET A 14 -35.11 0.99 -50.55
C MET A 14 -36.06 1.58 -49.50
N SER A 15 -37.30 1.09 -49.42
CA SER A 15 -38.27 1.54 -48.40
C SER A 15 -37.84 1.14 -46.99
N THR A 16 -37.22 -0.03 -46.82
CA THR A 16 -36.63 -0.47 -45.55
C THR A 16 -35.42 0.37 -45.15
N LEU A 17 -34.56 0.75 -46.11
CA LEU A 17 -33.45 1.66 -45.85
C LEU A 17 -33.96 3.06 -45.50
N TRP A 18 -34.95 3.56 -46.23
CA TRP A 18 -35.55 4.87 -45.99
C TRP A 18 -36.23 4.95 -44.62
N SER A 19 -36.99 3.91 -44.23
CA SER A 19 -37.64 3.88 -42.92
C SER A 19 -36.63 3.81 -41.77
N LYS A 20 -35.54 3.05 -41.92
CA LYS A 20 -34.41 3.05 -40.97
C LYS A 20 -33.74 4.41 -40.88
N LEU A 21 -33.56 5.10 -42.00
CA LEU A 21 -32.94 6.43 -42.04
C LEU A 21 -33.86 7.50 -41.41
N ALA A 22 -35.16 7.45 -41.70
CA ALA A 22 -36.16 8.33 -41.12
C ALA A 22 -36.29 8.13 -39.61
N GLY A 23 -36.23 6.88 -39.13
CA GLY A 23 -36.21 6.56 -37.70
C GLY A 23 -34.90 6.92 -36.98
N PHE A 24 -33.79 7.02 -37.72
CA PHE A 24 -32.49 7.40 -37.17
C PHE A 24 -32.43 8.88 -36.78
N ILE A 25 -33.12 9.78 -37.49
CA ILE A 25 -33.07 11.23 -37.22
C ILE A 25 -33.62 11.57 -35.82
N PRO A 26 -34.84 11.13 -35.41
CA PRO A 26 -35.33 11.36 -34.06
C PRO A 26 -34.43 10.74 -32.98
N ASN A 27 -33.94 9.52 -33.22
CA ASN A 27 -33.05 8.83 -32.29
C ASN A 27 -31.70 9.56 -32.13
N LEU A 28 -31.18 10.15 -33.21
CA LEU A 28 -29.97 10.96 -33.21
C LEU A 28 -30.15 12.24 -32.39
N LEU A 29 -31.29 12.91 -32.51
CA LEU A 29 -31.62 14.06 -31.67
C LEU A 29 -31.73 13.67 -30.19
N GLY A 30 -32.40 12.56 -29.89
CA GLY A 30 -32.48 12.02 -28.53
C GLY A 30 -31.10 11.71 -27.93
N ALA A 31 -30.27 10.99 -28.68
CA ALA A 31 -28.89 10.67 -28.28
C ALA A 31 -28.03 11.93 -28.07
N LEU A 32 -28.18 12.95 -28.92
CA LEU A 32 -27.46 14.21 -28.77
C LEU A 32 -27.86 14.94 -27.47
N VAL A 33 -29.15 14.96 -27.14
CA VAL A 33 -29.64 15.53 -25.87
C VAL A 33 -29.07 14.76 -24.67
N VAL A 34 -29.05 13.43 -24.74
CA VAL A 34 -28.46 12.58 -23.69
C VAL A 34 -26.97 12.90 -23.49
N VAL A 35 -26.19 13.01 -24.56
CA VAL A 35 -24.77 13.37 -24.48
C VAL A 35 -24.56 14.78 -23.92
N LEU A 36 -25.37 15.75 -24.35
CA LEU A 36 -25.33 17.13 -23.82
C LEU A 36 -25.62 17.17 -22.32
N LEU A 37 -26.65 16.45 -21.87
CA LEU A 37 -26.95 16.30 -20.45
C LEU A 37 -25.79 15.63 -19.71
N GLY A 38 -25.22 14.56 -20.29
CA GLY A 38 -24.07 13.87 -19.74
C GLY A 38 -22.87 14.78 -19.53
N PHE A 39 -22.56 15.66 -20.49
CA PHE A 39 -21.48 16.64 -20.36
C PHE A 39 -21.71 17.61 -19.21
N ILE A 40 -22.93 18.11 -19.03
CA ILE A 40 -23.30 19.02 -17.95
C ILE A 40 -23.14 18.31 -16.59
N VAL A 41 -23.71 17.12 -16.45
CA VAL A 41 -23.65 16.32 -15.21
C VAL A 41 -22.21 15.92 -14.88
N ALA A 42 -21.44 15.47 -15.87
CA ALA A 42 -20.04 15.10 -15.70
C ALA A 42 -19.20 16.28 -15.21
N LYS A 43 -19.36 17.47 -15.80
CA LYS A 43 -18.63 18.68 -15.39
C LYS A 43 -19.01 19.15 -13.99
N LEU A 44 -20.29 19.03 -13.63
CA LEU A 44 -20.77 19.33 -12.28
C LEU A 44 -20.13 18.39 -11.26
N LEU A 45 -20.12 17.08 -11.53
CA LEU A 45 -19.55 16.07 -10.65
C LEU A 45 -18.02 16.20 -10.54
N ASP A 46 -17.31 16.44 -11.65
CA ASP A 46 -15.87 16.76 -11.61
C ASP A 46 -15.58 17.88 -10.62
N THR A 47 -16.27 19.00 -10.80
CA THR A 47 -16.06 20.20 -9.97
C THR A 47 -16.39 19.90 -8.51
N LEU A 48 -17.45 19.15 -8.25
CA LEU A 48 -17.87 18.77 -6.91
C LEU A 48 -16.82 17.87 -6.24
N PHE A 49 -16.43 16.76 -6.87
CA PHE A 49 -15.44 15.83 -6.33
C PHE A 49 -14.08 16.49 -6.18
N SER A 50 -13.58 17.18 -7.20
CA SER A 50 -12.31 17.92 -7.14
C SER A 50 -12.26 18.87 -5.95
N LYS A 51 -13.33 19.67 -5.73
CA LYS A 51 -13.40 20.61 -4.60
C LYS A 51 -13.56 19.93 -3.26
N LEU A 52 -14.38 18.88 -3.17
CA LEU A 52 -14.59 18.12 -1.93
C LEU A 52 -13.29 17.46 -1.48
N LEU A 53 -12.60 16.74 -2.36
CA LEU A 53 -11.33 16.08 -2.04
C LEU A 53 -10.22 17.09 -1.70
N ALA A 54 -10.16 18.23 -2.41
CA ALA A 54 -9.25 19.32 -2.06
C ALA A 54 -9.55 19.89 -0.66
N LYS A 55 -10.84 20.11 -0.33
CA LYS A 55 -11.29 20.59 1.00
C LYS A 55 -10.98 19.58 2.12
N LEU A 56 -11.09 18.29 1.85
CA LEU A 56 -10.70 17.22 2.77
C LEU A 56 -9.18 17.16 2.99
N GLY A 57 -8.40 17.97 2.27
CA GLY A 57 -6.96 18.07 2.45
C GLY A 57 -6.17 16.97 1.73
N LEU A 58 -6.79 16.26 0.76
CA LEU A 58 -6.11 15.22 -0.01
C LEU A 58 -4.80 15.74 -0.61
N ASP A 59 -4.82 16.93 -1.20
CA ASP A 59 -3.64 17.51 -1.84
C ASP A 59 -2.51 17.80 -0.85
N ARG A 60 -2.85 18.23 0.39
CA ARG A 60 -1.88 18.46 1.46
C ARG A 60 -1.28 17.13 1.93
N LEU A 61 -2.09 16.10 2.09
CA LEU A 61 -1.63 14.75 2.45
C LEU A 61 -0.69 14.20 1.37
N MET A 62 -1.06 14.32 0.09
CA MET A 62 -0.25 13.84 -1.03
C MET A 62 1.04 14.65 -1.23
N ALA A 63 1.02 15.95 -0.94
CA ALA A 63 2.22 16.78 -0.95
C ALA A 63 3.18 16.44 0.19
N GLY A 64 2.66 16.28 1.41
CA GLY A 64 3.42 15.77 2.56
C GLY A 64 3.95 14.36 2.33
N ALA A 65 3.28 13.62 1.44
CA ALA A 65 3.72 12.33 0.96
C ALA A 65 4.73 12.34 -0.18
N GLY A 66 5.09 13.50 -0.72
CA GLY A 66 5.97 13.54 -1.89
C GLY A 66 5.41 12.85 -3.13
N LEU A 67 4.14 12.42 -3.12
CA LEU A 67 3.47 11.85 -4.30
C LEU A 67 3.34 12.91 -5.39
N THR A 68 3.13 14.17 -5.01
CA THR A 68 3.16 15.31 -5.95
C THR A 68 4.50 15.45 -6.66
N LYS A 69 5.63 15.20 -5.97
CA LYS A 69 6.97 15.21 -6.57
C LYS A 69 7.16 14.04 -7.53
N LEU A 70 6.63 12.86 -7.18
CA LEU A 70 6.68 11.68 -8.06
C LEU A 70 5.84 11.88 -9.32
N LEU A 71 4.63 12.43 -9.19
CA LEU A 71 3.75 12.79 -10.31
C LEU A 71 4.37 13.87 -11.20
N ALA A 72 4.97 14.91 -10.60
CA ALA A 72 5.64 15.97 -11.34
C ALA A 72 6.85 15.46 -12.15
N ARG A 73 7.60 14.47 -11.64
CA ARG A 73 8.66 13.79 -12.39
C ARG A 73 8.13 13.02 -13.61
N GLY A 74 6.88 12.55 -13.55
CA GLY A 74 6.17 11.92 -14.66
C GLY A 74 5.48 12.91 -15.60
N GLY A 75 5.70 14.23 -15.45
CA GLY A 75 5.07 15.26 -16.28
C GLY A 75 3.66 15.65 -15.85
N ILE A 76 3.14 15.11 -14.74
CA ILE A 76 1.80 15.41 -14.24
C ILE A 76 1.89 16.50 -13.18
N GLN A 77 1.55 17.74 -13.56
CA GLN A 77 1.54 18.91 -12.67
C GLN A 77 0.18 19.18 -12.00
N ALA A 78 -0.79 18.27 -12.16
CA ALA A 78 -2.12 18.42 -11.58
C ALA A 78 -2.17 17.92 -10.13
N ALA A 79 -3.01 18.58 -9.32
CA ALA A 79 -3.34 18.12 -7.97
C ALA A 79 -4.09 16.78 -8.03
N VAL A 80 -3.87 15.93 -7.03
CA VAL A 80 -4.46 14.57 -7.00
C VAL A 80 -5.98 14.64 -6.89
N SER A 81 -6.51 15.63 -6.16
CA SER A 81 -7.95 15.93 -6.11
C SER A 81 -8.54 16.18 -7.51
N THR A 82 -7.83 16.93 -8.35
CA THR A 82 -8.27 17.26 -9.72
C THR A 82 -8.16 16.05 -10.65
N LEU A 83 -7.15 15.20 -10.47
CA LEU A 83 -7.05 13.93 -11.21
C LEU A 83 -8.25 13.02 -10.91
N VAL A 84 -8.63 12.90 -9.64
CA VAL A 84 -9.80 12.14 -9.21
C VAL A 84 -11.09 12.70 -9.83
N GLY A 85 -11.29 14.02 -9.80
CA GLY A 85 -12.46 14.64 -10.44
C GLY A 85 -12.52 14.41 -11.95
N LYS A 86 -11.39 14.46 -12.65
CA LYS A 86 -11.31 14.12 -14.07
C LYS A 86 -11.65 12.65 -14.35
N VAL A 87 -11.28 11.71 -13.47
CA VAL A 87 -11.69 10.31 -13.61
C VAL A 87 -13.21 10.18 -13.47
N VAL A 88 -13.81 10.87 -12.51
CA VAL A 88 -15.27 10.92 -12.34
C VAL A 88 -15.96 11.54 -13.56
N TYR A 89 -15.39 12.62 -14.12
CA TYR A 89 -15.89 13.24 -15.37
C TYR A 89 -15.99 12.21 -16.50
N TRP A 90 -14.88 11.51 -16.79
CA TRP A 90 -14.83 10.53 -17.87
C TRP A 90 -15.76 9.35 -17.60
N PHE A 91 -15.89 8.92 -16.34
CA PHE A 91 -16.82 7.87 -15.96
C PHE A 91 -18.26 8.23 -16.30
N VAL A 92 -18.70 9.40 -15.81
CA VAL A 92 -20.08 9.86 -16.01
C VAL A 92 -20.34 10.04 -17.50
N LEU A 93 -19.42 10.70 -18.22
CA LEU A 93 -19.53 10.87 -19.66
C LEU A 93 -19.66 9.53 -20.40
N LEU A 94 -18.89 8.52 -20.01
CA LEU A 94 -18.94 7.18 -20.61
C LEU A 94 -20.30 6.52 -20.38
N VAL A 95 -20.87 6.60 -19.18
CA VAL A 95 -22.22 6.07 -18.88
C VAL A 95 -23.28 6.71 -19.77
N PHE A 96 -23.26 8.04 -19.92
CA PHE A 96 -24.18 8.73 -20.83
C PHE A 96 -23.93 8.36 -22.31
N LEU A 97 -22.69 8.09 -22.68
CA LEU A 97 -22.33 7.65 -24.04
C LEU A 97 -22.86 6.24 -24.34
N VAL A 98 -22.87 5.33 -23.35
CA VAL A 98 -23.52 4.02 -23.46
C VAL A 98 -25.00 4.21 -23.77
N SER A 99 -25.72 5.00 -22.95
CA SER A 99 -27.15 5.27 -23.16
C SER A 99 -27.44 5.93 -24.52
N ALA A 100 -26.59 6.85 -24.97
CA ALA A 100 -26.71 7.47 -26.29
C ALA A 100 -26.52 6.45 -27.42
N ALA A 101 -25.53 5.55 -27.31
CA ALA A 101 -25.29 4.48 -28.28
C ALA A 101 -26.46 3.48 -28.34
N GLU A 102 -27.06 3.16 -27.19
CA GLU A 102 -28.27 2.32 -27.11
C GLU A 102 -29.46 2.99 -27.80
N SER A 103 -29.68 4.28 -27.55
CA SER A 103 -30.76 5.04 -28.19
C SER A 103 -30.61 5.12 -29.71
N LEU A 104 -29.38 5.08 -30.23
CA LEU A 104 -29.09 5.01 -31.67
C LEU A 104 -29.26 3.60 -32.26
N GLY A 105 -29.53 2.59 -31.43
CA GLY A 105 -29.59 1.19 -31.84
C GLY A 105 -28.22 0.62 -32.22
N LEU A 106 -27.12 1.14 -31.67
CA LEU A 106 -25.76 0.67 -31.92
C LEU A 106 -25.35 -0.39 -30.89
N GLN A 107 -25.99 -1.56 -30.89
CA GLN A 107 -25.82 -2.56 -29.82
C GLN A 107 -24.37 -3.03 -29.63
N ARG A 108 -23.60 -3.15 -30.73
CA ARG A 108 -22.18 -3.52 -30.63
C ARG A 108 -21.35 -2.44 -29.94
N VAL A 109 -21.66 -1.17 -30.22
CA VAL A 109 -20.95 -0.03 -29.64
C VAL A 109 -21.31 0.10 -28.17
N SER A 110 -22.61 0.05 -27.84
CA SER A 110 -23.04 0.13 -26.44
C SER A 110 -22.49 -1.01 -25.60
N ALA A 111 -22.53 -2.25 -26.08
CA ALA A 111 -21.95 -3.40 -25.37
C ALA A 111 -20.44 -3.25 -25.14
N THR A 112 -19.71 -2.69 -26.11
CA THR A 112 -18.27 -2.44 -25.95
C THR A 112 -18.02 -1.33 -24.92
N LEU A 113 -18.79 -0.24 -24.97
CA LEU A 113 -18.69 0.85 -24.01
C LEU A 113 -19.09 0.41 -22.59
N ASP A 114 -20.05 -0.51 -22.46
CA ASP A 114 -20.49 -1.06 -21.17
C ASP A 114 -19.37 -1.85 -20.49
N LEU A 115 -18.58 -2.62 -21.24
CA LEU A 115 -17.38 -3.27 -20.71
C LEU A 115 -16.37 -2.25 -20.15
N PHE A 116 -16.16 -1.12 -20.84
CA PHE A 116 -15.31 -0.04 -20.34
C PHE A 116 -15.91 0.64 -19.10
N ALA A 117 -17.23 0.84 -19.09
CA ALA A 117 -17.94 1.46 -17.96
C ALA A 117 -17.86 0.57 -16.71
N LEU A 118 -17.95 -0.74 -16.84
CA LEU A 118 -17.80 -1.70 -15.74
C LEU A 118 -16.34 -1.85 -15.29
N TYR A 119 -15.37 -1.60 -16.16
CA TYR A 119 -13.95 -1.64 -15.81
C TYR A 119 -13.47 -0.38 -15.08
N LEU A 120 -14.10 0.77 -15.33
CA LEU A 120 -13.64 2.03 -14.75
C LEU A 120 -13.73 2.09 -13.20
N PRO A 121 -14.78 1.58 -12.54
CA PRO A 121 -14.82 1.44 -11.09
C PRO A 121 -13.67 0.60 -10.53
N LYS A 122 -13.23 -0.45 -11.25
CA LYS A 122 -12.09 -1.30 -10.86
C LYS A 122 -10.79 -0.52 -10.91
N VAL A 123 -10.57 0.22 -12.00
CA VAL A 123 -9.41 1.13 -12.14
C VAL A 123 -9.42 2.20 -11.06
N PHE A 124 -10.59 2.76 -10.75
CA PHE A 124 -10.74 3.73 -9.67
C PHE A 124 -10.42 3.13 -8.30
N GLY A 125 -10.93 1.92 -8.02
CA GLY A 125 -10.61 1.16 -6.80
C GLY A 125 -9.11 0.89 -6.66
N ALA A 126 -8.45 0.45 -7.74
CA ALA A 126 -7.00 0.27 -7.78
C ALA A 126 -6.25 1.58 -7.48
N ALA A 127 -6.66 2.69 -8.10
CA ALA A 127 -6.07 4.01 -7.84
C ALA A 127 -6.25 4.46 -6.38
N MET A 128 -7.43 4.23 -5.78
CA MET A 128 -7.69 4.52 -4.37
C MET A 128 -6.83 3.67 -3.43
N VAL A 129 -6.65 2.38 -3.73
CA VAL A 129 -5.75 1.52 -2.97
C VAL A 129 -4.31 2.01 -3.04
N LEU A 130 -3.81 2.38 -4.22
CA LEU A 130 -2.46 2.94 -4.36
C LEU A 130 -2.30 4.23 -3.58
N LEU A 131 -3.28 5.12 -3.67
CA LEU A 131 -3.31 6.39 -2.96
C LEU A 131 -3.24 6.17 -1.43
N ALA A 132 -4.11 5.33 -0.90
CA ALA A 132 -4.11 4.95 0.52
C ALA A 132 -2.81 4.26 0.92
N GLY A 133 -2.30 3.38 0.06
CA GLY A 133 -1.05 2.64 0.23
C GLY A 133 0.16 3.55 0.40
N VAL A 134 0.27 4.61 -0.41
CA VAL A 134 1.34 5.61 -0.27
C VAL A 134 1.28 6.32 1.08
N LEU A 135 0.08 6.66 1.56
CA LEU A 135 -0.10 7.28 2.88
C LEU A 135 0.28 6.33 4.01
N LEU A 136 -0.21 5.08 3.95
CA LEU A 136 0.10 4.05 4.93
C LEU A 136 1.60 3.74 4.96
N ALA A 137 2.25 3.67 3.80
CA ALA A 137 3.68 3.42 3.70
C ALA A 137 4.51 4.48 4.42
N GLN A 138 4.05 5.72 4.41
CA GLN A 138 4.74 6.81 5.10
C GLN A 138 4.47 6.84 6.57
N LEU A 139 3.24 6.55 6.98
CA LEU A 139 2.93 6.36 8.38
C LEU A 139 3.81 5.24 8.94
N ALA A 140 3.87 4.09 8.27
CA ALA A 140 4.74 2.97 8.63
C ALA A 140 6.22 3.41 8.69
N GLY A 141 6.72 4.08 7.66
CA GLY A 141 8.11 4.55 7.65
C GLY A 141 8.44 5.54 8.77
N ARG A 142 7.52 6.45 9.11
CA ARG A 142 7.67 7.41 10.22
C ARG A 142 7.61 6.73 11.58
N LEU A 143 6.68 5.80 11.77
CA LEU A 143 6.55 5.03 13.01
C LEU A 143 7.80 4.18 13.26
N VAL A 144 8.27 3.47 12.24
CA VAL A 144 9.48 2.63 12.33
C VAL A 144 10.72 3.49 12.59
N ARG A 145 10.87 4.62 11.88
CA ARG A 145 11.97 5.55 12.12
C ARG A 145 11.93 6.12 13.54
N GLY A 146 10.76 6.60 14.00
CA GLY A 146 10.60 7.16 15.33
C GLY A 146 10.87 6.13 16.44
N ALA A 147 10.44 4.89 16.25
CA ALA A 147 10.76 3.80 17.18
C ALA A 147 12.27 3.49 17.20
N ALA A 148 12.93 3.44 16.05
CA ALA A 148 14.36 3.17 15.96
C ALA A 148 15.21 4.31 16.55
N ASP A 149 14.87 5.56 16.24
CA ASP A 149 15.52 6.74 16.81
C ASP A 149 15.33 6.79 18.34
N GLY A 150 14.17 6.35 18.84
CA GLY A 150 13.86 6.28 20.28
C GLY A 150 14.69 5.28 21.08
N VAL A 151 15.28 4.27 20.43
CA VAL A 151 16.19 3.28 21.07
C VAL A 151 17.65 3.58 20.71
N GLY A 152 17.94 4.71 20.07
CA GLY A 152 19.30 5.13 19.72
C GLY A 152 19.93 4.37 18.55
N LEU A 153 19.11 3.77 17.67
CA LEU A 153 19.63 3.07 16.49
C LEU A 153 20.05 4.07 15.40
N GLU A 154 21.34 4.12 15.07
CA GLU A 154 21.90 5.02 14.04
C GLU A 154 21.31 4.77 12.63
N TYR A 155 20.76 3.58 12.39
CA TYR A 155 20.17 3.16 11.11
C TYR A 155 18.64 3.26 11.04
N GLY A 156 18.00 4.03 11.94
CA GLY A 156 16.54 4.22 11.98
C GLY A 156 15.94 4.73 10.66
N GLY A 157 16.64 5.62 9.95
CA GLY A 157 16.22 6.10 8.64
C GLY A 157 16.19 5.02 7.54
N SER A 158 17.06 4.01 7.62
CA SER A 158 17.08 2.89 6.67
C SER A 158 15.98 1.88 6.96
N LEU A 159 15.70 1.60 8.24
CA LEU A 159 14.57 0.77 8.67
C LEU A 159 13.23 1.38 8.25
N GLY A 160 13.06 2.69 8.41
CA GLY A 160 11.86 3.40 7.96
C GLY A 160 11.64 3.30 6.44
N ARG A 161 12.71 3.42 5.64
CA ARG A 161 12.65 3.25 4.18
C ARG A 161 12.29 1.81 3.77
N LEU A 162 12.83 0.82 4.47
CA LEU A 162 12.50 -0.59 4.23
C LEU A 162 11.01 -0.84 4.49
N ALA A 163 10.49 -0.39 5.64
CA ALA A 163 9.07 -0.50 5.99
C ALA A 163 8.17 0.20 4.96
N GLN A 164 8.54 1.41 4.54
CA GLN A 164 7.82 2.12 3.48
C GLN A 164 7.80 1.32 2.17
N GLY A 165 8.94 0.75 1.75
CA GLY A 165 9.03 -0.07 0.55
C GLY A 165 8.14 -1.31 0.59
N LEU A 166 8.11 -2.02 1.73
CA LEU A 166 7.26 -3.19 1.91
C LEU A 166 5.77 -2.85 1.78
N VAL A 167 5.31 -1.77 2.43
CA VAL A 167 3.90 -1.35 2.34
C VAL A 167 3.53 -0.90 0.92
N ILE A 168 4.44 -0.25 0.19
CA ILE A 168 4.23 0.09 -1.22
C ILE A 168 4.07 -1.17 -2.07
N ILE A 169 4.94 -2.17 -1.91
CA ILE A 169 4.86 -3.44 -2.66
C ILE A 169 3.51 -4.13 -2.40
N ILE A 170 3.09 -4.21 -1.13
CA ILE A 170 1.79 -4.79 -0.76
C ILE A 170 0.65 -4.00 -1.40
N SER A 171 0.70 -2.67 -1.34
CA SER A 171 -0.34 -1.80 -1.90
C SER A 171 -0.45 -1.95 -3.42
N ILE A 172 0.67 -2.09 -4.12
CA ILE A 172 0.70 -2.40 -5.56
C ILE A 172 0.06 -3.76 -5.83
N SER A 173 0.40 -4.79 -5.04
CA SER A 173 -0.21 -6.11 -5.17
C SER A 173 -1.74 -6.06 -5.03
N VAL A 174 -2.24 -5.38 -4.00
CA VAL A 174 -3.68 -5.24 -3.75
C VAL A 174 -4.35 -4.43 -4.87
N ALA A 175 -3.71 -3.37 -5.35
CA ALA A 175 -4.24 -2.57 -6.46
C ALA A 175 -4.32 -3.35 -7.78
N ILE A 176 -3.35 -4.22 -8.07
CA ILE A 176 -3.43 -5.10 -9.25
C ILE A 176 -4.56 -6.12 -9.08
N GLY A 177 -4.77 -6.64 -7.87
CA GLY A 177 -5.92 -7.51 -7.56
C GLY A 177 -7.27 -6.85 -7.84
N GLN A 178 -7.41 -5.55 -7.60
CA GLN A 178 -8.65 -4.79 -7.92
C GLN A 178 -8.98 -4.75 -9.41
N LEU A 179 -7.98 -4.90 -10.29
CA LEU A 179 -8.20 -4.89 -11.73
C LEU A 179 -8.77 -6.21 -12.27
N GLU A 180 -8.99 -7.21 -11.41
CA GLU A 180 -9.46 -8.56 -11.76
C GLU A 180 -8.65 -9.24 -12.88
N VAL A 181 -7.40 -8.82 -13.05
CA VAL A 181 -6.41 -9.61 -13.77
C VAL A 181 -6.23 -10.90 -12.98
N LYS A 182 -6.07 -12.06 -13.62
CA LYS A 182 -5.76 -13.32 -12.91
C LYS A 182 -4.47 -13.15 -12.10
N THR A 183 -4.60 -12.78 -10.83
CA THR A 183 -3.48 -12.39 -9.96
C THR A 183 -2.99 -13.54 -9.09
N ASP A 184 -3.54 -14.74 -9.18
CA ASP A 184 -3.18 -15.84 -8.28
C ASP A 184 -1.67 -16.13 -8.30
N LEU A 185 -1.09 -16.22 -9.50
CA LEU A 185 0.35 -16.40 -9.67
C LEU A 185 1.16 -15.21 -9.13
N LEU A 186 0.70 -13.98 -9.39
CA LEU A 186 1.36 -12.76 -8.93
C LEU A 186 1.35 -12.67 -7.39
N ASN A 187 0.18 -12.90 -6.78
CA ASN A 187 -0.01 -12.89 -5.34
C ASN A 187 0.85 -13.96 -4.67
N LEU A 188 0.93 -15.16 -5.27
CA LEU A 188 1.78 -16.24 -4.79
C LEU A 188 3.27 -15.86 -4.85
N VAL A 189 3.75 -15.30 -5.96
CA VAL A 189 5.15 -14.85 -6.08
C VAL A 189 5.47 -13.76 -5.06
N ILE A 190 4.60 -12.76 -4.90
CA ILE A 190 4.78 -11.69 -3.92
C ILE A 190 4.77 -12.25 -2.50
N ALA A 191 3.85 -13.16 -2.18
CA ALA A 191 3.77 -13.80 -0.87
C ALA A 191 5.04 -14.60 -0.55
N ILE A 192 5.58 -15.35 -1.52
CA ILE A 192 6.85 -16.10 -1.35
C ILE A 192 8.00 -15.14 -1.09
N VAL A 193 8.14 -14.07 -1.88
CA VAL A 193 9.22 -13.09 -1.72
C VAL A 193 9.14 -12.40 -0.36
N LEU A 194 7.96 -11.91 0.03
CA LEU A 194 7.76 -11.26 1.32
C LEU A 194 8.01 -12.22 2.49
N SER A 195 7.56 -13.48 2.37
CA SER A 195 7.78 -14.50 3.39
C SER A 195 9.26 -14.88 3.52
N ALA A 196 9.99 -14.97 2.40
CA ALA A 196 11.43 -15.23 2.41
C ALA A 196 12.21 -14.09 3.08
N VAL A 197 11.86 -12.83 2.78
CA VAL A 197 12.45 -11.65 3.45
C VAL A 197 12.10 -11.65 4.94
N ALA A 198 10.85 -11.91 5.30
CA ALA A 198 10.41 -11.97 6.69
C ALA A 198 11.15 -13.08 7.46
N LEU A 199 11.30 -14.27 6.86
CA LEU A 199 12.03 -15.39 7.45
C LEU A 199 13.52 -15.07 7.61
N ALA A 200 14.14 -14.46 6.61
CA ALA A 200 15.53 -14.04 6.67
C ALA A 200 15.76 -13.03 7.81
N LEU A 201 14.88 -12.04 7.95
CA LEU A 201 14.92 -11.07 9.05
C LEU A 201 14.69 -11.74 10.42
N ALA A 202 13.71 -12.65 10.51
CA ALA A 202 13.42 -13.39 11.73
C ALA A 202 14.62 -14.23 12.18
N LEU A 203 15.29 -14.92 11.24
CA LEU A 203 16.48 -15.71 11.52
C LEU A 203 17.68 -14.82 11.86
N ALA A 204 17.91 -13.74 11.11
CA ALA A 204 19.01 -12.80 11.38
C ALA A 204 18.89 -12.18 12.78
N LEU A 205 17.70 -11.70 13.15
CA LEU A 205 17.43 -11.13 14.47
C LEU A 205 17.43 -12.19 15.57
N GLY A 206 16.79 -13.33 15.34
CA GLY A 206 16.68 -14.41 16.32
C GLY A 206 18.04 -15.04 16.65
N LEU A 207 18.83 -15.37 15.64
CA LEU A 207 20.18 -15.94 15.83
C LEU A 207 21.16 -14.87 16.30
N GLY A 208 21.09 -13.64 15.76
CA GLY A 208 21.98 -12.54 16.12
C GLY A 208 21.78 -12.00 17.54
N SER A 209 20.55 -12.04 18.07
CA SER A 209 20.27 -11.58 19.44
C SER A 209 20.41 -12.68 20.51
N ARG A 210 20.63 -13.94 20.10
CA ARG A 210 20.64 -15.11 21.00
C ARG A 210 21.60 -14.95 22.17
N GLU A 211 22.80 -14.41 21.93
CA GLU A 211 23.80 -14.22 22.99
C GLU A 211 23.39 -13.15 23.99
N VAL A 212 22.95 -11.99 23.51
CA VAL A 212 22.51 -10.87 24.34
C VAL A 212 21.30 -11.28 25.18
N VAL A 213 20.29 -11.90 24.57
CA VAL A 213 19.11 -12.41 25.28
C VAL A 213 19.51 -13.44 26.35
N GLY A 214 20.48 -14.31 26.04
CA GLY A 214 21.03 -15.25 27.01
C GLY A 214 21.65 -14.56 28.24
N GLN A 215 22.34 -13.44 28.06
CA GLN A 215 22.86 -12.63 29.17
C GLN A 215 21.74 -11.94 29.97
N ILE A 216 20.68 -11.47 29.31
CA ILE A 216 19.51 -10.85 29.95
C ILE A 216 18.82 -11.83 30.89
N ILE A 217 18.50 -13.02 30.37
CA ILE A 217 17.88 -14.09 31.16
C ILE A 217 18.78 -14.47 32.33
N ALA A 218 20.08 -14.63 32.08
CA ALA A 218 21.03 -14.93 33.14
C ALA A 218 21.06 -13.84 34.23
N GLY A 219 20.99 -12.57 33.83
CA GLY A 219 20.94 -11.43 34.75
C GLY A 219 19.73 -11.45 35.68
N ILE A 220 18.56 -11.84 35.16
CA ILE A 220 17.33 -11.97 35.96
C ILE A 220 17.54 -13.04 37.06
N TYR A 221 18.02 -14.23 36.69
CA TYR A 221 18.30 -15.29 37.68
C TYR A 221 19.38 -14.91 38.69
N LEU A 222 20.41 -14.17 38.27
CA LEU A 222 21.47 -13.73 39.20
C LEU A 222 20.94 -12.81 40.29
N ARG A 223 19.97 -11.94 39.99
CA ARG A 223 19.33 -11.07 40.99
C ARG A 223 18.48 -11.85 42.01
N GLU A 224 18.07 -13.07 41.67
CA GLU A 224 17.38 -13.97 42.60
C GLU A 224 18.37 -14.82 43.42
N LEU A 225 19.56 -15.10 42.89
CA LEU A 225 20.55 -15.97 43.51
C LEU A 225 21.55 -15.23 44.40
N TYR A 226 21.85 -13.97 44.11
CA TYR A 226 22.89 -13.19 44.77
C TYR A 226 22.42 -11.79 45.12
N GLU A 227 23.01 -11.22 46.18
CA GLU A 227 22.71 -9.86 46.64
C GLU A 227 23.88 -8.90 46.34
N VAL A 228 23.55 -7.63 46.09
CA VAL A 228 24.57 -6.56 45.98
C VAL A 228 25.27 -6.40 47.33
N GLY A 229 26.60 -6.36 47.32
CA GLY A 229 27.44 -6.36 48.53
C GLY A 229 27.93 -7.75 48.96
N GLN A 230 27.47 -8.82 48.30
CA GLN A 230 27.91 -10.19 48.59
C GLN A 230 29.30 -10.47 48.01
N ARG A 231 30.17 -11.18 48.75
CA ARG A 231 31.51 -11.54 48.27
C ARG A 231 31.44 -12.86 47.52
N ILE A 232 31.81 -12.84 46.25
CA ILE A 232 31.79 -14.01 45.38
C ILE A 232 33.16 -14.26 44.74
N ARG A 233 33.44 -15.54 44.49
CA ARG A 233 34.61 -16.00 43.73
C ARG A 233 34.18 -16.85 42.56
N VAL A 234 34.61 -16.47 41.36
CA VAL A 234 34.28 -17.16 40.11
C VAL A 234 35.55 -17.36 39.30
N GLY A 235 36.04 -18.60 39.25
CA GLY A 235 37.34 -18.91 38.68
C GLY A 235 38.46 -18.20 39.46
N ASP A 236 39.22 -17.36 38.76
CA ASP A 236 40.37 -16.64 39.29
C ASP A 236 40.02 -15.24 39.83
N VAL A 237 38.79 -14.78 39.60
CA VAL A 237 38.32 -13.46 40.05
C VAL A 237 37.58 -13.59 41.37
N GLU A 238 37.99 -12.81 42.37
CA GLU A 238 37.34 -12.69 43.67
C GLU A 238 37.04 -11.22 43.98
N GLY A 239 35.79 -10.91 44.33
CA GLY A 239 35.36 -9.55 44.58
C GLY A 239 33.98 -9.48 45.22
N VAL A 240 33.57 -8.26 45.57
CA VAL A 240 32.24 -7.97 46.10
C VAL A 240 31.34 -7.52 44.96
N ILE A 241 30.11 -8.02 44.89
CA ILE A 241 29.13 -7.62 43.87
C ILE A 241 28.78 -6.14 44.08
N GLU A 242 29.11 -5.31 43.10
CA GLU A 242 28.72 -3.90 43.09
C GLU A 242 27.38 -3.70 42.39
N GLU A 243 27.19 -4.34 41.24
CA GLU A 243 25.95 -4.22 40.47
C GLU A 243 25.66 -5.51 39.68
N ILE A 244 24.41 -5.98 39.70
CA ILE A 244 23.91 -7.03 38.81
C ILE A 244 23.09 -6.38 37.68
N GLY A 245 23.79 -5.94 36.64
CA GLY A 245 23.19 -5.29 35.48
C GLY A 245 22.43 -6.27 34.56
N THR A 246 21.76 -5.72 33.55
CA THR A 246 20.90 -6.50 32.63
C THR A 246 21.71 -7.49 31.78
N VAL A 247 22.91 -7.14 31.35
CA VAL A 247 23.74 -7.97 30.45
C VAL A 247 25.07 -8.39 31.10
N LYS A 248 25.45 -7.73 32.19
CA LYS A 248 26.75 -7.87 32.86
C LYS A 248 26.61 -7.63 34.36
N THR A 249 27.49 -8.24 35.14
CA THR A 249 27.66 -8.01 36.57
C THR A 249 29.01 -7.36 36.81
N ILE A 250 29.07 -6.38 37.70
CA ILE A 250 30.29 -5.66 38.07
C ILE A 250 30.71 -6.09 39.47
N LEU A 251 31.97 -6.46 39.62
CA LEU A 251 32.59 -6.82 40.89
C LEU A 251 33.65 -5.79 41.25
N HIS A 252 33.68 -5.39 42.52
CA HIS A 252 34.75 -4.61 43.10
C HIS A 252 35.76 -5.54 43.78
N THR A 253 37.00 -5.58 43.30
CA THR A 253 38.07 -6.44 43.83
C THR A 253 38.73 -5.83 45.07
N GLY A 254 39.47 -6.64 45.82
CA GLY A 254 40.21 -6.18 47.02
C GLY A 254 41.32 -5.17 46.70
N ASP A 255 41.82 -5.17 45.46
CA ASP A 255 42.87 -4.27 44.97
C ASP A 255 42.31 -2.93 44.46
N GLY A 256 40.99 -2.70 44.57
CA GLY A 256 40.33 -1.48 44.13
C GLY A 256 39.93 -1.43 42.65
N GLU A 257 40.09 -2.53 41.90
CA GLU A 257 39.71 -2.62 40.49
C GLU A 257 38.26 -3.08 40.31
N LEU A 258 37.60 -2.52 39.28
CA LEU A 258 36.26 -2.94 38.84
C LEU A 258 36.35 -3.98 37.72
N VAL A 259 35.88 -5.18 37.99
CA VAL A 259 35.88 -6.29 37.03
C VAL A 259 34.46 -6.52 36.51
N THR A 260 34.30 -6.41 35.19
CA THR A 260 33.03 -6.70 34.51
C THR A 260 32.97 -8.15 34.05
N LEU A 261 31.93 -8.87 34.45
CA LEU A 261 31.69 -10.26 34.06
C LEU A 261 30.37 -10.39 33.29
N CYS A 262 30.35 -11.26 32.29
CA CYS A 262 29.12 -11.65 31.61
C CYS A 262 28.22 -12.45 32.57
N ASN A 263 26.94 -12.11 32.64
CA ASN A 263 25.96 -12.78 33.51
C ASN A 263 25.94 -14.31 33.33
N ARG A 264 26.02 -14.77 32.07
CA ARG A 264 26.04 -16.21 31.74
C ARG A 264 27.24 -16.94 32.36
N LEU A 265 28.37 -16.27 32.59
CA LEU A 265 29.55 -16.87 33.21
C LEU A 265 29.27 -17.27 34.66
N LEU A 266 28.53 -16.42 35.38
CA LEU A 266 28.18 -16.63 36.79
C LEU A 266 27.17 -17.76 36.99
N LEU A 267 26.38 -18.10 35.97
CA LEU A 267 25.47 -19.27 36.01
C LEU A 267 26.09 -20.56 35.47
N SER A 268 27.08 -20.46 34.59
CA SER A 268 27.67 -21.64 33.91
C SER A 268 28.92 -22.19 34.61
N ARG A 269 29.53 -21.41 35.52
CA ARG A 269 30.69 -21.84 36.30
C ARG A 269 30.34 -21.96 37.78
N ARG A 270 31.13 -22.74 38.51
CA ARG A 270 31.03 -22.84 39.95
C ARG A 270 31.37 -21.49 40.58
N VAL A 271 30.41 -20.91 41.29
CA VAL A 271 30.56 -19.68 42.09
C VAL A 271 30.60 -20.07 43.55
N VAL A 272 31.60 -19.58 44.28
CA VAL A 272 31.68 -19.71 45.74
C VAL A 272 31.26 -18.37 46.34
N SER A 273 30.26 -18.39 47.22
CA SER A 273 29.75 -17.21 47.91
C SER A 273 30.03 -17.33 49.40
N ARG A 274 30.49 -16.25 50.04
CA ARG A 274 30.74 -16.16 51.49
C ARG A 274 30.12 -14.91 52.09
#